data_AF-A0A509D4F2-F1
#
_entry.id   AF-A0A509D4F2-F1
#
_cell.length_a   1.000
_cell.length_b   1.000
_cell.length_c   1.000
_cell.angle_alpha   90.00
_cell.angle_beta   90.00
_cell.angle_gamma   90.00
#
_symmetry.space_group_name_H-M   'P 1'
#
loop_
_entity.id
_entity.type
_entity.pdbx_description
1 polymer ?
#
loop_
_entity_poly.entity_id
_entity_poly.type
_entity_poly.pdbx_seq_one_letter_code
_entity_poly.pdbx_strand_id
1 'polypeptide(L)'
;MNKMMKWGLVSLLSLAVSGQAMAAFVLNGTRFIYEEGRKNTSFEVTNQADETFGGQVWIDNTTQGSSTVYMVPAPPFFKVRPKEKQIIRIMKTDSALPSDRESLFWLNVQEIPPKPKASEGNVLAVAVNTKVKLIYRPKALVEGRRNAEKNLQITHRGGEAYLKNPTPYYFAVTGVKLNGQPVRLNDRVMNEIAQLAPKSEVALGKLSLNGTVTVQAVNDWGGTQDYTLK
;
A
#
# COMPACT_ATOMS: atom_id res chain seq x y z
N MET A 1 32.22 -33.11 1.56
CA MET A 1 31.93 -31.67 1.37
C MET A 1 31.69 -31.02 2.73
N ASN A 2 32.60 -30.13 3.18
CA ASN A 2 32.51 -29.47 4.49
C ASN A 2 31.22 -28.67 4.63
N LYS A 3 30.68 -28.58 5.86
CA LYS A 3 29.45 -27.82 6.15
C LYS A 3 29.54 -26.40 5.57
N MET A 4 30.65 -25.68 5.79
CA MET A 4 30.82 -24.32 5.23
C MET A 4 30.69 -24.26 3.70
N MET A 5 31.16 -25.28 2.98
CA MET A 5 31.05 -25.34 1.51
C MET A 5 29.60 -25.60 1.05
N LYS A 6 28.81 -26.36 1.84
CA LYS A 6 27.37 -26.52 1.59
C LYS A 6 26.60 -25.22 1.83
N TRP A 7 26.90 -24.50 2.91
CA TRP A 7 26.27 -23.20 3.20
C TRP A 7 26.62 -22.13 2.16
N GLY A 8 27.88 -22.10 1.70
CA GLY A 8 28.32 -21.24 0.60
C GLY A 8 27.58 -21.54 -0.71
N LEU A 9 27.42 -22.81 -1.08
CA LEU A 9 26.68 -23.21 -2.28
C LEU A 9 25.19 -22.85 -2.19
N VAL A 10 24.56 -23.06 -1.03
CA VAL A 10 23.14 -22.69 -0.82
C VAL A 10 22.94 -21.18 -0.92
N SER A 11 23.86 -20.37 -0.37
CA SER A 11 23.80 -18.92 -0.47
C SER A 11 24.05 -18.40 -1.89
N LEU A 12 24.92 -19.05 -2.66
CA LEU A 12 25.18 -18.71 -4.06
C LEU A 12 23.98 -19.08 -4.96
N LEU A 13 23.34 -20.21 -4.69
CA LEU A 13 22.15 -20.66 -5.42
C LEU A 13 20.93 -19.78 -5.12
N SER A 14 20.77 -19.27 -3.89
CA SER A 14 19.68 -18.36 -3.55
C SER A 14 19.82 -16.97 -4.18
N LEU A 15 21.05 -16.48 -4.37
CA LEU A 15 21.33 -15.25 -5.13
C LEU A 15 21.00 -15.41 -6.62
N ALA A 16 21.23 -16.59 -7.20
CA ALA A 16 20.96 -16.85 -8.62
C ALA A 16 19.46 -16.95 -8.99
N VAL A 17 18.57 -17.13 -8.00
CA VAL A 17 17.11 -17.28 -8.23
C VAL A 17 16.33 -15.99 -7.92
N SER A 18 17.02 -14.86 -7.67
CA SER A 18 16.35 -13.56 -7.58
C SER A 18 15.98 -13.05 -8.99
N GLY A 19 14.86 -13.56 -9.53
CA GLY A 19 14.26 -13.04 -10.75
C GLY A 19 13.88 -11.58 -10.57
N GLN A 20 14.32 -10.71 -11.48
CA GLN A 20 13.80 -9.34 -11.54
C GLN A 20 12.32 -9.41 -11.92
N ALA A 21 11.45 -8.84 -11.09
CA ALA A 21 10.06 -8.63 -11.47
C ALA A 21 10.04 -7.61 -12.62
N MET A 22 9.70 -8.07 -13.82
CA MET A 22 9.64 -7.25 -15.03
C MET A 22 8.32 -6.47 -15.07
N ALA A 23 8.19 -5.44 -14.24
CA ALA A 23 7.18 -4.40 -14.44
C ALA A 23 7.82 -3.28 -15.28
N ALA A 24 7.11 -2.79 -16.30
CA ALA A 24 7.63 -1.66 -17.06
C ALA A 24 7.61 -0.41 -16.19
N PHE A 25 6.53 -0.17 -15.46
CA PHE A 25 6.39 0.99 -14.59
C PHE A 25 6.66 0.65 -13.12
N VAL A 26 7.59 1.42 -12.54
CA VAL A 26 7.91 1.38 -11.12
C VAL A 26 7.57 2.73 -10.50
N LEU A 27 6.80 2.70 -9.41
CA LEU A 27 6.47 3.89 -8.63
C LEU A 27 7.52 4.12 -7.55
N ASN A 28 7.78 5.40 -7.22
CA ASN A 28 8.69 5.77 -6.13
C ASN A 28 8.08 5.61 -4.72
N GLY A 29 6.94 4.94 -4.59
CA GLY A 29 6.27 4.70 -3.32
C GLY A 29 5.15 3.65 -3.42
N THR A 30 4.84 3.00 -2.31
CA THR A 30 3.73 2.03 -2.19
C THR A 30 2.44 2.65 -1.64
N ARG A 31 2.50 3.95 -1.32
CA ARG A 31 1.40 4.80 -0.88
C ARG A 31 1.80 6.26 -1.00
N PHE A 32 0.82 7.13 -1.11
CA PHE A 32 1.02 8.57 -1.17
C PHE A 32 0.08 9.29 -0.21
N ILE A 33 0.59 10.31 0.47
CA ILE A 33 -0.18 11.15 1.39
C ILE A 33 -0.45 12.50 0.71
N TYR A 34 -1.72 12.90 0.65
CA TYR A 34 -2.15 14.25 0.31
C TYR A 34 -2.49 14.97 1.61
N GLU A 35 -1.63 15.89 2.04
CA GLU A 35 -1.88 16.74 3.21
C GLU A 35 -2.81 17.90 2.83
N GLU A 36 -3.85 18.14 3.63
CA GLU A 36 -4.74 19.28 3.48
C GLU A 36 -3.97 20.61 3.55
N GLY A 37 -4.31 21.52 2.64
CA GLY A 37 -3.63 22.82 2.48
C GLY A 37 -2.45 22.80 1.51
N ARG A 38 -1.99 21.62 1.06
CA ARG A 38 -1.07 21.52 -0.09
C ARG A 38 -1.84 21.77 -1.38
N LYS A 39 -1.21 22.43 -2.35
CA LYS A 39 -1.81 22.60 -3.71
C LYS A 39 -1.89 21.26 -4.45
N ASN A 40 -0.88 20.42 -4.29
CA ASN A 40 -0.80 19.09 -4.87
C ASN A 40 0.16 18.20 -4.06
N THR A 41 0.06 16.90 -4.27
CA THR A 41 1.14 15.94 -3.99
C THR A 41 1.57 15.31 -5.32
N SER A 42 2.76 14.73 -5.40
CA SER A 42 3.25 14.14 -6.65
C SER A 42 3.96 12.83 -6.43
N PHE A 43 3.91 11.98 -7.45
CA PHE A 43 4.66 10.73 -7.50
C PHE A 43 5.38 10.59 -8.83
N GLU A 44 6.39 9.72 -8.85
CA GLU A 44 7.18 9.43 -10.03
C GLU A 44 6.82 8.04 -10.56
N VAL A 45 6.65 7.93 -11.88
CA VAL A 45 6.56 6.70 -12.64
C VAL A 45 7.83 6.55 -13.45
N THR A 46 8.65 5.55 -13.15
CA THR A 46 9.85 5.22 -13.94
C THR A 46 9.54 4.08 -14.89
N ASN A 47 9.90 4.22 -16.16
CA ASN A 47 9.87 3.11 -17.11
C ASN A 47 11.18 2.32 -17.04
N GLN A 48 11.18 1.17 -16.38
CA GLN A 48 12.31 0.26 -16.30
C GLN A 48 12.44 -0.67 -17.51
N ALA A 49 11.50 -0.67 -18.46
CA ALA A 49 11.62 -1.46 -19.68
C ALA A 49 12.62 -0.84 -20.68
N ASP A 50 12.98 -1.62 -21.70
CA ASP A 50 13.85 -1.19 -22.79
C ASP A 50 13.05 -0.62 -24.00
N GLU A 51 11.72 -0.54 -23.87
CA GLU A 51 10.81 0.03 -24.87
C GLU A 51 9.96 1.17 -24.28
N THR A 52 9.38 2.00 -25.14
CA THR A 52 8.47 3.08 -24.71
C THR A 52 7.12 2.49 -24.32
N PHE A 53 6.66 2.80 -23.11
CA PHE A 53 5.34 2.42 -22.61
C PHE A 53 4.43 3.63 -22.50
N GLY A 54 3.14 3.43 -22.79
CA GLY A 54 2.09 4.37 -22.41
C GLY A 54 1.67 4.15 -20.97
N GLY A 55 1.05 5.17 -20.37
CA GLY A 55 0.53 5.11 -19.02
C GLY A 55 -0.80 5.79 -18.88
N GLN A 56 -1.71 5.17 -18.13
CA GLN A 56 -2.95 5.77 -17.68
C GLN A 56 -3.01 5.77 -16.15
N VAL A 57 -3.45 6.89 -15.58
CA VAL A 57 -3.58 7.07 -14.13
C VAL A 57 -4.98 7.53 -13.79
N TRP A 58 -5.60 6.87 -12.82
CA TRP A 58 -6.89 7.29 -12.25
C TRP A 58 -6.93 7.02 -10.75
N ILE A 59 -7.91 7.61 -10.08
CA ILE A 59 -8.11 7.49 -8.63
C ILE A 59 -9.52 6.96 -8.39
N ASP A 60 -9.63 5.81 -7.72
CA ASP A 60 -10.92 5.26 -7.29
C ASP A 60 -11.22 5.70 -5.85
N ASN A 61 -12.47 6.06 -5.59
CA ASN A 61 -12.96 6.21 -4.22
C ASN A 61 -13.06 4.84 -3.54
N THR A 62 -12.97 4.82 -2.20
CA THR A 62 -13.19 3.59 -1.43
C THR A 62 -14.55 3.61 -0.73
N THR A 63 -14.71 4.51 0.23
CA THR A 63 -15.92 4.61 1.07
C THR A 63 -16.74 5.87 0.75
N GLN A 64 -16.17 6.81 0.01
CA GLN A 64 -16.84 8.01 -0.49
C GLN A 64 -17.58 7.59 -1.77
N GLY A 65 -18.90 7.79 -1.85
CA GLY A 65 -19.73 7.27 -2.96
C GLY A 65 -19.14 7.47 -4.37
N SER A 66 -19.46 6.57 -5.30
CA SER A 66 -18.76 6.43 -6.59
C SER A 66 -18.94 7.60 -7.58
N SER A 67 -19.87 8.53 -7.33
CA SER A 67 -20.21 9.59 -8.29
C SER A 67 -19.42 10.89 -8.12
N THR A 68 -18.78 11.11 -6.98
CA THR A 68 -18.05 12.36 -6.70
C THR A 68 -16.56 12.19 -6.95
N VAL A 69 -15.95 13.11 -7.70
CA VAL A 69 -14.51 13.15 -7.93
C VAL A 69 -13.85 14.02 -6.86
N TYR A 70 -13.07 13.42 -5.97
CA TYR A 70 -12.38 14.14 -4.89
C TYR A 70 -10.92 14.50 -5.21
N MET A 71 -10.28 13.70 -6.05
CA MET A 71 -8.86 13.81 -6.38
C MET A 71 -8.65 13.52 -7.86
N VAL A 72 -7.80 14.29 -8.52
CA VAL A 72 -7.50 14.18 -9.95
C VAL A 72 -5.99 14.07 -10.20
N PRO A 73 -5.53 13.07 -10.97
CA PRO A 73 -4.14 12.97 -11.41
C PRO A 73 -3.91 13.79 -12.70
N ALA A 74 -2.71 14.33 -12.86
CA ALA A 74 -2.29 15.07 -14.04
C ALA A 74 -0.80 14.85 -14.38
N PRO A 75 -0.46 14.47 -15.63
CA PRO A 75 -1.39 14.06 -16.70
C PRO A 75 -2.05 12.70 -16.39
N PRO A 76 -3.32 12.49 -16.78
CA PRO A 76 -3.99 11.19 -16.60
C PRO A 76 -3.59 10.16 -17.67
N PHE A 77 -2.96 10.60 -18.76
CA PHE A 77 -2.47 9.75 -19.85
C PHE A 77 -1.15 10.29 -20.39
N PHE A 78 -0.15 9.44 -20.58
CA PHE A 78 1.20 9.84 -20.98
C PHE A 78 1.97 8.69 -21.65
N LYS A 79 3.19 8.98 -22.12
CA LYS A 79 4.17 7.99 -22.60
C LYS A 79 5.50 8.24 -21.93
N VAL A 80 6.25 7.18 -21.65
CA VAL A 80 7.57 7.25 -21.00
C VAL A 80 8.56 6.43 -21.81
N ARG A 81 9.65 7.05 -22.26
CA ARG A 81 10.73 6.37 -23.01
C ARG A 81 11.48 5.39 -22.09
N PRO A 82 12.28 4.47 -22.66
CA PRO A 82 13.09 3.54 -21.87
C PRO A 82 13.94 4.26 -20.84
N LYS A 83 13.92 3.77 -19.60
CA LYS A 83 14.67 4.30 -18.45
C LYS A 83 14.36 5.75 -18.07
N GLU A 84 13.35 6.37 -18.67
CA GLU A 84 12.88 7.71 -18.32
C GLU A 84 11.80 7.70 -17.24
N LYS A 85 11.46 8.91 -16.78
CA LYS A 85 10.57 9.15 -15.65
C LYS A 85 9.48 10.14 -16.03
N GLN A 86 8.27 9.91 -15.54
CA GLN A 86 7.15 10.83 -15.60
C GLN A 86 6.70 11.21 -14.20
N ILE A 87 6.61 12.51 -13.92
CA ILE A 87 6.03 13.02 -12.68
C ILE A 87 4.54 13.21 -12.87
N ILE A 88 3.74 12.65 -11.97
CA ILE A 88 2.28 12.81 -11.93
C ILE A 88 1.92 13.63 -10.70
N ARG A 89 1.12 14.68 -10.89
CA ARG A 89 0.59 15.52 -9.81
C ARG A 89 -0.82 15.07 -9.48
N ILE A 90 -1.14 15.01 -8.20
CA ILE A 90 -2.48 14.73 -7.68
C ILE A 90 -2.99 16.02 -7.04
N MET A 91 -4.17 16.45 -7.45
CA MET A 91 -4.85 17.64 -6.94
C MET A 91 -6.19 17.24 -6.33
N LYS A 92 -6.55 17.85 -5.20
CA LYS A 92 -7.88 17.72 -4.61
C LYS A 92 -8.84 18.66 -5.35
N THR A 93 -10.07 18.22 -5.57
CA THR A 93 -11.16 19.07 -6.06
C THR A 93 -11.80 19.87 -4.91
N ASP A 94 -12.78 20.72 -5.22
CA ASP A 94 -13.52 21.47 -4.20
C ASP A 94 -14.49 20.60 -3.37
N SER A 95 -14.62 19.31 -3.70
CA SER A 95 -15.46 18.38 -2.95
C SER A 95 -14.99 18.23 -1.51
N ALA A 96 -15.92 18.27 -0.56
CA ALA A 96 -15.62 18.18 0.86
C ALA A 96 -15.18 16.76 1.26
N LEU A 97 -14.11 16.68 2.05
CA LEU A 97 -13.67 15.46 2.72
C LEU A 97 -13.74 15.67 4.24
N PRO A 98 -13.89 14.59 5.04
CA PRO A 98 -13.85 14.68 6.49
C PRO A 98 -12.60 15.41 6.98
N SER A 99 -12.78 16.33 7.94
CA SER A 99 -11.67 17.05 8.60
C SER A 99 -11.23 16.38 9.90
N ASP A 100 -12.00 15.41 10.42
CA ASP A 100 -11.76 14.73 11.69
C ASP A 100 -11.05 13.37 11.55
N ARG A 101 -10.84 12.89 10.32
CA ARG A 101 -10.24 11.59 10.01
C ARG A 101 -9.64 11.56 8.61
N GLU A 102 -8.70 10.65 8.39
CA GLU A 102 -8.17 10.38 7.07
C GLU A 102 -9.24 9.82 6.12
N SER A 103 -9.05 10.03 4.82
CA SER A 103 -9.84 9.39 3.76
C SER A 103 -8.92 8.56 2.86
N LEU A 104 -9.37 7.37 2.47
CA LEU A 104 -8.60 6.43 1.65
C LEU A 104 -9.13 6.40 0.21
N PHE A 105 -8.20 6.40 -0.73
CA PHE A 105 -8.45 6.24 -2.16
C PHE A 105 -7.48 5.20 -2.73
N TRP A 106 -7.80 4.69 -3.91
CA TRP A 106 -6.87 3.89 -4.70
C TRP A 106 -6.32 4.68 -5.85
N LEU A 107 -5.00 4.83 -5.90
CA LEU A 107 -4.28 5.33 -7.06
C LEU A 107 -3.93 4.13 -7.95
N ASN A 108 -4.40 4.15 -9.19
CA ASN A 108 -4.12 3.13 -10.19
C ASN A 108 -3.18 3.70 -11.24
N VAL A 109 -2.18 2.92 -11.63
CA VAL A 109 -1.23 3.22 -12.71
C VAL A 109 -1.20 2.02 -13.65
N GLN A 110 -1.88 2.16 -14.77
CA GLN A 110 -1.97 1.14 -15.82
C GLN A 110 -0.90 1.36 -16.87
N GLU A 111 -0.10 0.34 -17.10
CA GLU A 111 0.82 0.26 -18.22
C GLU A 111 0.05 0.03 -19.53
N ILE A 112 0.55 0.63 -20.61
CA ILE A 112 0.08 0.37 -21.97
C ILE A 112 1.29 -0.06 -22.79
N PRO A 113 1.45 -1.37 -23.05
CA PRO A 113 2.62 -1.88 -23.75
C PRO A 113 2.69 -1.37 -25.20
N PRO A 114 3.89 -1.38 -25.81
CA PRO A 114 4.03 -1.09 -27.23
C PRO A 114 3.20 -2.08 -28.06
N LYS A 115 2.86 -1.67 -29.29
CA LYS A 115 2.21 -2.57 -30.24
C LYS A 115 3.16 -3.73 -30.55
N PRO A 116 2.69 -5.00 -30.50
CA PRO A 116 3.46 -6.13 -30.97
C PRO A 116 3.95 -5.95 -32.41
N LYS A 117 5.16 -6.43 -32.72
CA LYS A 117 5.68 -6.31 -34.09
C LYS A 117 5.07 -7.41 -34.95
N ALA A 118 4.64 -7.07 -36.18
CA ALA A 118 3.98 -8.02 -37.07
C ALA A 118 4.83 -9.28 -37.40
N SER A 119 6.16 -9.19 -37.25
CA SER A 119 7.10 -10.30 -37.41
C SER A 119 7.06 -11.34 -36.28
N GLU A 120 6.38 -11.06 -35.18
CA GLU A 120 6.37 -11.91 -33.97
C GLU A 120 5.21 -12.93 -33.95
N GLY A 121 4.38 -12.96 -35.00
CA GLY A 121 3.27 -13.90 -35.12
C GLY A 121 2.16 -13.65 -34.09
N ASN A 122 1.71 -14.72 -33.41
CA ASN A 122 0.72 -14.61 -32.34
C ASN A 122 1.40 -14.13 -31.04
N VAL A 123 1.19 -12.86 -30.69
CA VAL A 123 1.81 -12.24 -29.51
C VAL A 123 0.80 -12.04 -28.39
N LEU A 124 1.19 -12.42 -27.17
CA LEU A 124 0.51 -12.06 -25.93
C LEU A 124 1.12 -10.76 -25.39
N ALA A 125 0.36 -9.67 -25.38
CA ALA A 125 0.74 -8.44 -24.71
C ALA A 125 0.24 -8.44 -23.26
N VAL A 126 1.17 -8.27 -22.31
CA VAL A 126 0.85 -8.16 -20.87
C VAL A 126 0.92 -6.70 -20.45
N ALA A 127 -0.08 -6.24 -19.70
CA ALA A 127 -0.18 -4.88 -19.20
C ALA A 127 -0.47 -4.91 -17.70
N VAL A 128 0.42 -4.34 -16.88
CA VAL A 128 0.28 -4.35 -15.42
C VAL A 128 -0.47 -3.11 -14.93
N ASN A 129 -1.46 -3.30 -14.06
CA ASN A 129 -2.05 -2.22 -13.26
C ASN A 129 -1.46 -2.23 -11.85
N THR A 130 -0.68 -1.21 -11.52
CA THR A 130 -0.18 -1.01 -10.15
C THR A 130 -1.19 -0.21 -9.36
N LYS A 131 -1.73 -0.81 -8.29
CA LYS A 131 -2.72 -0.20 -7.40
C LYS A 131 -2.12 0.07 -6.02
N VAL A 132 -2.06 1.34 -5.63
CA VAL A 132 -1.48 1.80 -4.35
C VAL A 132 -2.42 2.72 -3.59
N LYS A 133 -2.22 2.84 -2.28
CA LYS A 133 -3.07 3.69 -1.43
C LYS A 133 -2.75 5.16 -1.65
N LEU A 134 -3.77 5.99 -1.82
CA LEU A 134 -3.70 7.45 -1.70
C LEU A 134 -4.50 7.84 -0.46
N ILE A 135 -3.86 8.52 0.50
CA ILE A 135 -4.50 8.90 1.76
C ILE A 135 -4.59 10.42 1.82
N TYR A 136 -5.80 10.94 1.96
CA TYR A 136 -6.02 12.33 2.33
C TYR A 136 -5.89 12.48 3.84
N ARG A 137 -5.02 13.39 4.28
CA ARG A 137 -4.80 13.71 5.68
C ARG A 137 -5.21 15.16 5.98
N PRO A 138 -6.29 15.37 6.76
CA PRO A 138 -6.63 16.68 7.30
C PRO A 138 -5.47 17.32 8.05
N LYS A 139 -5.39 18.66 8.02
CA LYS A 139 -4.29 19.43 8.60
C LYS A 139 -4.12 19.16 10.10
N ALA A 140 -5.24 18.97 10.79
CA ALA A 140 -5.26 18.66 12.22
C ALA A 140 -4.61 17.31 12.59
N LEU A 141 -4.40 16.42 11.62
CA LEU A 141 -3.90 15.06 11.84
C LEU A 141 -2.43 14.89 11.42
N VAL A 142 -1.78 15.90 10.84
CA VAL A 142 -0.41 15.78 10.31
C VAL A 142 0.59 15.41 11.41
N GLU A 143 0.60 16.15 12.52
CA GLU A 143 1.56 15.96 13.61
C GLU A 143 1.34 14.67 14.41
N GLY A 144 0.09 14.18 14.47
CA GLY A 144 -0.29 13.05 15.33
C GLY A 144 -0.07 11.67 14.71
N ARG A 145 0.36 11.57 13.44
CA ARG A 145 0.46 10.29 12.72
C ARG A 145 1.54 9.38 13.27
N ARG A 146 2.70 9.93 13.67
CA ARG A 146 3.87 9.14 14.06
C ARG A 146 3.56 8.30 15.29
N ASN A 147 3.72 6.98 15.17
CA ASN A 147 3.43 5.99 16.22
C ASN A 147 1.94 5.89 16.62
N ALA A 148 1.00 6.41 15.83
CA ALA A 148 -0.43 6.33 16.14
C ALA A 148 -0.94 4.88 16.30
N GLU A 149 -0.27 3.92 15.66
CA GLU A 149 -0.51 2.48 15.77
C GLU A 149 -0.44 1.97 17.21
N LYS A 150 0.36 2.60 18.08
CA LYS A 150 0.47 2.23 19.51
C LYS A 150 -0.84 2.45 20.28
N ASN A 151 -1.77 3.22 19.71
CA ASN A 151 -3.09 3.47 20.30
C ASN A 151 -4.15 2.48 19.80
N LEU A 152 -3.80 1.52 18.94
CA LEU A 152 -4.67 0.38 18.63
C LEU A 152 -4.91 -0.44 19.89
N GLN A 153 -6.09 -1.03 19.99
CA GLN A 153 -6.54 -1.74 21.19
C GLN A 153 -6.96 -3.15 20.84
N ILE A 154 -6.66 -4.10 21.73
CA ILE A 154 -7.26 -5.42 21.72
C ILE A 154 -8.41 -5.44 22.72
N THR A 155 -9.58 -5.88 22.27
CA THR A 155 -10.74 -6.07 23.16
C THR A 155 -11.29 -7.48 22.99
N HIS A 156 -11.79 -8.07 24.08
CA HIS A 156 -12.43 -9.38 24.06
C HIS A 156 -13.93 -9.25 24.30
N ARG A 157 -14.75 -9.81 23.40
CA ARG A 157 -16.21 -9.84 23.50
C ARG A 157 -16.72 -11.18 23.00
N GLY A 158 -17.61 -11.84 23.75
CA GLY A 158 -18.22 -13.10 23.33
C GLY A 158 -17.23 -14.24 23.02
N GLY A 159 -16.04 -14.24 23.64
CA GLY A 159 -14.99 -15.23 23.38
C GLY A 159 -14.14 -14.97 22.12
N GLU A 160 -14.31 -13.82 21.47
CA GLU A 160 -13.50 -13.39 20.33
C GLU A 160 -12.63 -12.19 20.68
N ALA A 161 -11.45 -12.12 20.07
CA ALA A 161 -10.58 -10.96 20.12
C ALA A 161 -10.88 -10.01 18.96
N TYR A 162 -10.82 -8.72 19.21
CA TYR A 162 -11.03 -7.66 18.22
C TYR A 162 -9.83 -6.73 18.22
N LEU A 163 -9.39 -6.33 17.03
CA LEU A 163 -8.45 -5.23 16.85
C LEU A 163 -9.24 -3.95 16.58
N LYS A 164 -9.22 -3.03 17.53
CA LYS A 164 -9.93 -1.75 17.47
C LYS A 164 -8.99 -0.62 17.12
N ASN A 165 -9.40 0.20 16.16
CA ASN A 165 -8.76 1.45 15.80
C ASN A 165 -9.59 2.64 16.34
N PRO A 166 -9.27 3.17 17.53
CA PRO A 166 -9.94 4.37 18.04
C PRO A 166 -9.44 5.67 17.39
N THR A 167 -8.38 5.60 16.58
CA THR A 167 -7.66 6.77 16.05
C THR A 167 -8.32 7.31 14.77
N PRO A 168 -7.97 8.53 14.34
CA PRO A 168 -8.46 9.11 13.10
C PRO A 168 -7.66 8.69 11.84
N TYR A 169 -6.76 7.70 11.94
CA TYR A 169 -5.88 7.26 10.85
C TYR A 169 -6.29 5.92 10.26
N TYR A 170 -6.01 5.70 8.98
CA TYR A 170 -6.00 4.37 8.37
C TYR A 170 -4.69 3.65 8.71
N PHE A 171 -4.77 2.37 9.03
CA PHE A 171 -3.60 1.53 9.22
C PHE A 171 -3.56 0.36 8.24
N ALA A 172 -2.34 -0.05 7.90
CA ALA A 172 -2.08 -1.26 7.14
C ALA A 172 -1.36 -2.25 8.04
N VAL A 173 -2.13 -3.02 8.82
CA VAL A 173 -1.58 -4.05 9.71
C VAL A 173 -1.27 -5.29 8.87
N THR A 174 -0.04 -5.77 8.96
CA THR A 174 0.48 -6.91 8.20
C THR A 174 0.80 -8.11 9.07
N GLY A 175 0.58 -8.00 10.38
CA GLY A 175 0.78 -9.10 11.32
C GLY A 175 0.40 -8.73 12.74
N VAL A 176 0.09 -9.74 13.54
CA VAL A 176 -0.16 -9.63 14.97
C VAL A 176 0.76 -10.62 15.68
N LYS A 177 1.36 -10.23 16.79
CA LYS A 177 2.19 -11.06 17.65
C LYS A 177 1.67 -11.03 19.08
N LEU A 178 1.75 -12.17 19.77
CA LEU A 178 1.49 -12.31 21.19
C LEU A 178 2.79 -12.74 21.87
N ASN A 179 3.27 -11.95 22.84
CA ASN A 179 4.53 -12.20 23.55
C ASN A 179 5.71 -12.46 22.59
N GLY A 180 5.76 -11.70 21.49
CA GLY A 180 6.79 -11.82 20.45
C GLY A 180 6.55 -12.94 19.42
N GLN A 181 5.59 -13.84 19.63
CA GLN A 181 5.29 -14.94 18.71
C GLN A 181 4.19 -14.56 17.70
N PRO A 182 4.35 -14.85 16.40
CA PRO A 182 3.32 -14.58 15.40
C PRO A 182 2.01 -15.29 15.69
N VAL A 183 0.90 -14.55 15.59
CA VAL A 183 -0.46 -15.08 15.66
C VAL A 183 -0.92 -15.33 14.23
N ARG A 184 -1.32 -16.57 13.94
CA ARG A 184 -1.84 -16.93 12.62
C ARG A 184 -3.29 -16.45 12.49
N LEU A 185 -3.51 -15.52 11.57
CA LEU A 185 -4.83 -15.07 11.16
C LEU A 185 -5.16 -15.65 9.78
N ASN A 186 -6.44 -15.80 9.46
CA ASN A 186 -6.86 -16.21 8.13
C ASN A 186 -6.77 -15.05 7.13
N ASP A 187 -6.76 -15.36 5.83
CA ASP A 187 -6.55 -14.36 4.77
C ASP A 187 -7.61 -13.26 4.74
N ARG A 188 -8.86 -13.59 5.10
CA ARG A 188 -9.94 -12.60 5.19
C ARG A 188 -9.64 -11.57 6.27
N VAL A 189 -9.31 -12.01 7.48
CA VAL A 189 -8.96 -11.13 8.61
C VAL A 189 -7.73 -10.31 8.26
N MET A 190 -6.71 -10.93 7.65
CA MET A 190 -5.51 -10.23 7.17
C MET A 190 -5.85 -9.11 6.18
N ASN A 191 -6.76 -9.35 5.23
CA ASN A 191 -7.20 -8.33 4.28
C ASN A 191 -7.97 -7.19 4.95
N GLU A 192 -8.81 -7.49 5.95
CA GLU A 192 -9.58 -6.48 6.70
C GLU A 192 -8.64 -5.58 7.52
N ILE A 193 -7.68 -6.14 8.26
CA ILE A 193 -6.73 -5.36 9.07
C ILE A 193 -5.65 -4.65 8.22
N ALA A 194 -5.41 -5.11 6.98
CA ALA A 194 -4.56 -4.41 6.03
C ALA A 194 -5.16 -3.08 5.56
N GLN A 195 -6.45 -2.83 5.80
CA GLN A 195 -7.15 -1.56 5.54
C GLN A 195 -7.95 -1.10 6.76
N LEU A 196 -7.38 -1.25 7.96
CA LEU A 196 -8.04 -0.92 9.22
C LEU A 196 -8.43 0.57 9.25
N ALA A 197 -9.73 0.84 9.16
CA ALA A 197 -10.27 2.19 9.00
C ALA A 197 -10.28 3.00 10.31
N PRO A 198 -10.33 4.34 10.23
CA PRO A 198 -10.52 5.19 11.41
C PRO A 198 -11.80 4.83 12.16
N LYS A 199 -11.73 4.81 13.50
CA LYS A 199 -12.89 4.56 14.38
C LYS A 199 -13.61 3.24 14.08
N SER A 200 -12.89 2.21 13.63
CA SER A 200 -13.44 0.88 13.30
C SER A 200 -12.84 -0.23 14.16
N GLU A 201 -13.36 -1.44 14.01
CA GLU A 201 -12.84 -2.65 14.64
C GLU A 201 -12.97 -3.85 13.70
N VAL A 202 -12.07 -4.82 13.83
CA VAL A 202 -12.06 -6.07 13.07
C VAL A 202 -11.98 -7.25 14.03
N ALA A 203 -12.84 -8.24 13.86
CA ALA A 203 -12.77 -9.49 14.61
C ALA A 203 -11.56 -10.30 14.16
N LEU A 204 -10.66 -10.62 15.09
CA LEU A 204 -9.51 -11.50 14.85
C LEU A 204 -9.87 -12.98 14.99
N GLY A 205 -11.07 -13.27 15.51
CA GLY A 205 -11.58 -14.61 15.79
C GLY A 205 -11.37 -15.04 17.24
N LYS A 206 -11.61 -16.34 17.50
CA LYS A 206 -11.48 -16.95 18.84
C LYS A 206 -10.01 -17.12 19.23
N LEU A 207 -9.39 -16.03 19.66
CA LEU A 207 -7.99 -15.96 20.06
C LEU A 207 -7.87 -15.46 21.50
N SER A 208 -7.03 -16.14 22.29
CA SER A 208 -6.64 -15.67 23.61
C SER A 208 -5.39 -14.80 23.48
N LEU A 209 -5.58 -13.48 23.44
CA LEU A 209 -4.52 -12.48 23.32
C LEU A 209 -4.18 -11.88 24.69
N ASN A 210 -3.89 -12.77 25.65
CA ASN A 210 -3.56 -12.39 27.02
C ASN A 210 -2.04 -12.19 27.15
N GLY A 211 -1.60 -10.93 27.23
CA GLY A 211 -0.20 -10.58 27.37
C GLY A 211 0.20 -9.38 26.51
N THR A 212 1.48 -9.30 26.17
CA THR A 212 1.99 -8.21 25.33
C THR A 212 1.63 -8.46 23.88
N VAL A 213 0.74 -7.64 23.33
CA VAL A 213 0.36 -7.70 21.91
C VAL A 213 1.18 -6.68 21.12
N THR A 214 1.75 -7.12 20.01
CA THR A 214 2.47 -6.26 19.06
C THR A 214 1.81 -6.38 17.70
N VAL A 215 1.54 -5.26 17.05
CA VAL A 215 1.09 -5.23 15.65
C VAL A 215 2.26 -4.90 14.75
N GLN A 216 2.38 -5.58 13.63
CA GLN A 216 3.26 -5.18 12.55
C GLN A 216 2.44 -4.34 11.59
N ALA A 217 2.87 -3.13 11.29
CA ALA A 217 2.14 -2.23 10.41
C ALA A 217 3.07 -1.44 9.50
N VAL A 218 2.53 -1.02 8.36
CA VAL A 218 3.28 -0.26 7.37
C VAL A 218 3.10 1.24 7.62
N ASN A 219 4.22 1.95 7.80
CA ASN A 219 4.25 3.39 7.98
C ASN A 219 3.99 4.17 6.68
N ASP A 220 4.03 5.51 6.73
CA ASP A 220 3.77 6.38 5.57
C ASP A 220 4.79 6.23 4.43
N TRP A 221 6.01 5.76 4.73
CA TRP A 221 7.07 5.52 3.75
C TRP A 221 7.07 4.10 3.16
N GLY A 222 6.07 3.27 3.50
CA GLY A 222 5.98 1.90 3.01
C GLY A 222 6.85 0.90 3.78
N GLY A 223 7.48 1.30 4.88
CA GLY A 223 8.28 0.42 5.73
C GLY A 223 7.44 -0.27 6.80
N THR A 224 7.68 -1.56 7.03
CA THR A 224 7.04 -2.33 8.10
C THR A 224 7.74 -2.09 9.43
N GLN A 225 6.97 -1.82 10.48
CA GLN A 225 7.46 -1.61 11.85
C GLN A 225 6.58 -2.35 12.85
N ASP A 226 7.19 -2.73 13.98
CA ASP A 226 6.50 -3.36 15.10
C ASP A 226 6.07 -2.30 16.12
N TYR A 227 4.79 -2.33 16.51
CA TYR A 227 4.19 -1.45 17.51
C TYR A 227 3.58 -2.28 18.63
N THR A 228 4.20 -2.26 19.80
CA THR A 228 3.62 -2.85 21.01
C THR A 228 2.45 -2.01 21.46
N LEU A 229 1.30 -2.64 21.59
CA LEU A 229 0.06 -2.03 22.06
C LEU A 229 0.12 -1.81 23.57
N LYS A 230 -0.62 -0.81 24.05
CA LYS A 230 -0.77 -0.54 25.48
C LYS A 230 -1.80 -1.45 26.12
#